data_AF-A0A0D2KRY5-F1
#
_entry.id   AF-A0A0D2KRY5-F1
#
_cell.length_a   1.000
_cell.length_b   1.000
_cell.length_c   1.000
_cell.angle_alpha   90.00
_cell.angle_beta   90.00
_cell.angle_gamma   90.00
#
_symmetry.space_group_name_H-M   'P 1'
#
loop_
_entity.id
_entity.type
_entity.pdbx_description
1 polymer ?
#
loop_
_entity_poly.entity_id
_entity_poly.type
_entity_poly.pdbx_seq_one_letter_code
_entity_poly.pdbx_strand_id
1 'polypeptide(L)'
;MGTVTQQLAAAAIRAGARIHTSSPVASIEVEEGITRGVVLGDGTRVAAKAVVGGCDPFRLRDLAGEGEFPSAFNQRLDSMKKDGTTMKV
;
A
#
# COMPACT_ATOMS: atom_id res chain seq x y z
N MET A 1 3.06 -19.53 -13.03
CA MET A 1 1.84 -19.64 -12.22
C MET A 1 1.22 -18.26 -12.11
N GLY A 2 -0.09 -18.08 -12.32
CA GLY A 2 -0.73 -16.76 -12.30
C GLY A 2 -2.12 -16.64 -12.93
N THR A 3 -2.68 -17.72 -13.49
CA THR A 3 -3.98 -17.71 -14.18
C THR A 3 -5.09 -17.07 -13.35
N VAL A 4 -5.21 -17.41 -12.06
CA VAL A 4 -6.24 -16.82 -11.18
C VAL A 4 -6.07 -15.31 -11.05
N THR A 5 -4.85 -14.84 -10.77
CA THR A 5 -4.55 -13.40 -10.66
C THR A 5 -4.82 -12.66 -11.96
N GLN A 6 -4.49 -13.26 -13.11
CA GLN A 6 -4.78 -12.67 -14.43
C GLN A 6 -6.29 -12.56 -14.69
N GLN A 7 -7.07 -13.56 -14.30
CA GLN A 7 -8.54 -13.51 -14.41
C GLN A 7 -9.15 -12.42 -13.52
N LEU A 8 -8.63 -12.26 -12.29
CA LEU A 8 -9.03 -11.16 -11.40
C LEU A 8 -8.70 -9.79 -11.99
N ALA A 9 -7.48 -9.62 -12.51
CA ALA A 9 -7.06 -8.37 -13.17
C ALA A 9 -7.97 -8.05 -14.36
N ALA A 10 -8.29 -9.03 -15.21
CA ALA A 10 -9.18 -8.84 -16.35
C ALA A 10 -10.61 -8.47 -15.91
N ALA A 11 -11.13 -9.09 -14.85
CA ALA A 11 -12.45 -8.74 -14.30
C ALA A 11 -12.49 -7.31 -13.73
N ALA A 12 -11.45 -6.90 -12.99
CA ALA A 12 -11.34 -5.56 -12.45
C ALA A 12 -11.27 -4.50 -13.56
N ILE A 13 -10.46 -4.74 -14.61
CA ILE A 13 -10.36 -3.84 -15.77
C ILE A 13 -11.72 -3.72 -16.48
N ARG A 14 -12.44 -4.82 -16.69
CA ARG A 14 -13.81 -4.78 -17.26
C ARG A 14 -14.79 -3.98 -16.41
N ALA A 15 -14.59 -3.96 -15.09
CA ALA A 15 -15.37 -3.13 -14.17
C ALA A 15 -14.91 -1.65 -14.10
N GLY A 16 -13.90 -1.26 -14.90
CA GLY A 16 -13.41 0.11 -15.00
C GLY A 16 -12.15 0.43 -14.17
N ALA A 17 -11.53 -0.57 -13.54
CA ALA A 17 -10.27 -0.37 -12.83
C ALA A 17 -9.11 -0.10 -13.80
N ARG A 18 -8.14 0.70 -13.35
CA ARG A 18 -6.83 0.85 -14.01
C ARG A 18 -5.76 0.21 -13.15
N ILE A 19 -4.90 -0.60 -13.77
CA ILE A 19 -3.79 -1.27 -13.10
C ILE A 19 -2.50 -0.64 -13.62
N HIS A 20 -1.74 -0.03 -12.72
CA HIS A 20 -0.47 0.60 -13.01
C HIS A 20 0.65 -0.26 -12.43
N THR A 21 1.45 -0.89 -13.29
CA THR A 21 2.63 -1.66 -12.91
C THR A 21 3.88 -0.79 -13.02
N SER A 22 4.94 -1.14 -12.31
CA SER A 22 6.18 -0.34 -12.28
C SER A 22 5.96 1.10 -11.81
N SER A 23 4.91 1.32 -11.03
CA SER A 23 4.52 2.62 -10.46
C SER A 23 4.56 2.53 -8.93
N PRO A 24 5.76 2.48 -8.31
CA PRO A 24 5.87 2.37 -6.86
C PRO A 24 5.24 3.60 -6.19
N VAL A 25 4.47 3.37 -5.12
CA VAL A 25 3.99 4.44 -4.25
C VAL A 25 5.14 4.89 -3.34
N ALA A 26 5.39 6.19 -3.32
CA ALA A 26 6.41 6.84 -2.49
C ALA A 26 5.84 7.29 -1.14
N SER A 27 4.64 7.86 -1.13
CA SER A 27 3.95 8.26 0.09
C SER A 27 2.43 8.30 -0.10
N ILE A 28 1.71 8.28 1.03
CA ILE A 28 0.26 8.52 1.10
C ILE A 28 0.06 9.95 1.59
N GLU A 29 -0.75 10.73 0.89
CA GLU A 29 -1.09 12.08 1.31
C GLU A 29 -2.24 12.02 2.32
N VAL A 30 -1.97 12.47 3.54
CA VAL A 30 -2.95 12.58 4.62
C VAL A 30 -3.02 14.03 5.07
N GLU A 31 -4.25 14.53 5.25
CA GLU A 31 -4.53 15.89 5.71
C GLU A 31 -5.59 15.80 6.79
N GLU A 32 -5.27 16.26 8.00
CA GLU A 32 -6.17 16.22 9.17
C GLU A 32 -6.72 14.80 9.45
N GLY A 33 -5.87 13.78 9.27
CA GLY A 33 -6.25 12.36 9.43
C GLY A 33 -7.11 11.79 8.30
N ILE A 34 -7.34 12.54 7.22
CA ILE A 34 -8.10 12.11 6.04
C ILE A 34 -7.16 11.88 4.87
N THR A 35 -7.23 10.70 4.27
CA THR A 35 -6.45 10.41 3.07
C THR A 35 -6.93 11.23 1.87
N ARG A 36 -6.00 11.81 1.13
CA ARG A 36 -6.26 12.60 -0.10
C ARG A 36 -5.79 11.91 -1.37
N GLY A 37 -4.89 10.93 -1.25
CA GLY A 37 -4.32 10.25 -2.40
C GLY A 37 -2.97 9.62 -2.10
N VAL A 38 -2.22 9.36 -3.16
CA VAL A 38 -0.86 8.85 -3.09
C VAL A 38 0.06 9.62 -4.02
N VAL A 39 1.34 9.71 -3.64
CA VAL A 39 2.42 10.19 -4.51
C VAL A 39 3.21 8.97 -4.99
N LEU A 40 3.44 8.90 -6.30
CA LEU A 40 4.26 7.86 -6.92
C LEU A 40 5.75 8.22 -6.87
N GLY A 41 6.62 7.24 -7.11
CA GLY A 41 8.08 7.43 -7.10
C GLY A 41 8.61 8.44 -8.11
N ASP A 42 7.83 8.74 -9.16
CA ASP A 42 8.15 9.78 -10.16
C ASP A 42 7.61 11.18 -9.78
N GLY A 43 6.97 11.31 -8.61
CA GLY A 43 6.34 12.55 -8.15
C GLY A 43 4.90 12.75 -8.62
N THR A 44 4.36 11.88 -9.47
CA THR A 44 2.97 11.95 -9.92
C THR A 44 2.02 11.77 -8.74
N ARG A 45 1.00 12.62 -8.65
CA ARG A 45 -0.05 12.53 -7.63
C ARG A 45 -1.28 11.83 -8.18
N VAL A 46 -1.82 10.89 -7.41
CA VAL A 46 -3.06 10.19 -7.70
C VAL A 46 -4.05 10.50 -6.58
N ALA A 47 -4.99 11.40 -6.86
CA ALA A 47 -6.04 11.77 -5.91
C ALA A 47 -7.01 10.60 -5.68
N ALA A 48 -7.34 10.33 -4.43
CA ALA A 48 -8.27 9.28 -4.04
C ALA A 48 -9.05 9.66 -2.78
N LYS A 49 -10.32 9.26 -2.72
CA LYS A 49 -11.17 9.46 -1.53
C LYS A 49 -10.87 8.46 -0.41
N ALA A 50 -10.24 7.34 -0.77
CA ALA A 50 -9.82 6.28 0.14
C ALA A 50 -8.60 5.57 -0.46
N VAL A 51 -7.70 5.12 0.40
CA VAL A 51 -6.54 4.31 0.02
C VAL A 51 -6.60 3.01 0.81
N VAL A 52 -6.48 1.88 0.12
CA VAL A 52 -6.44 0.55 0.74
C VAL A 52 -5.04 -0.02 0.55
N GLY A 53 -4.32 -0.20 1.65
CA GLY A 53 -2.97 -0.79 1.64
C GLY A 53 -3.02 -2.30 1.44
N GLY A 54 -2.67 -2.77 0.25
CA GLY A 54 -2.42 -4.20 -0.01
C GLY A 54 -1.01 -4.66 0.36
N CYS A 55 -0.18 -3.78 0.90
CA CYS A 55 1.15 -4.06 1.42
C CYS A 55 1.09 -4.58 2.87
N ASP A 56 2.24 -5.00 3.39
CA ASP A 56 2.37 -5.30 4.81
C ASP A 56 2.18 -4.02 5.67
N PRO A 57 1.81 -4.17 6.96
CA PRO A 57 1.50 -3.03 7.82
C PRO A 57 2.71 -2.13 8.12
N PHE A 58 3.94 -2.64 7.97
CA PHE A 58 5.14 -1.83 8.17
C PHE A 58 5.36 -0.91 6.99
N ARG A 59 5.26 -1.45 5.77
CA ARG A 59 5.30 -0.63 4.56
C ARG A 59 4.16 0.38 4.54
N LEU A 60 2.96 0.00 5.01
CA LEU A 60 1.84 0.94 5.12
C LEU A 60 2.17 2.12 6.05
N ARG A 61 2.76 1.84 7.22
CA ARG A 61 3.22 2.86 8.17
C ARG A 61 4.31 3.75 7.55
N ASP A 62 5.27 3.17 6.84
CA ASP A 62 6.33 3.94 6.17
C ASP A 62 5.76 4.90 5.12
N LEU A 63 4.73 4.47 4.38
CA LEU A 63 4.11 5.27 3.33
C LEU A 63 3.21 6.40 3.85
N ALA A 64 2.43 6.13 4.91
CA ALA A 64 1.53 7.13 5.50
C ALA A 64 2.23 8.02 6.54
N GLY A 65 3.34 7.58 7.11
CA GLY A 65 4.03 8.26 8.20
C GLY A 65 3.55 7.74 9.57
N GLU A 66 4.49 7.63 10.50
CA GLU A 66 4.23 7.09 11.84
C GLU A 66 3.20 7.90 12.64
N GLY A 67 3.19 9.23 12.45
CA GLY A 67 2.28 10.15 13.14
C GLY A 67 0.81 9.96 12.78
N GLU A 68 0.51 9.27 11.68
CA GLU A 68 -0.87 9.01 11.24
C GLU A 68 -1.50 7.79 11.95
N PHE A 69 -0.74 7.10 12.81
CA PHE A 69 -1.23 5.94 13.55
C PHE A 69 -1.18 6.15 15.06
N PRO A 70 -2.09 5.51 15.82
CA PRO A 70 -2.03 5.52 17.27
C PRO A 70 -0.69 4.97 17.79
N SER A 71 -0.15 5.57 18.85
CA SER A 71 1.14 5.16 19.43
C SER A 71 1.19 3.67 19.80
N ALA A 72 0.09 3.11 20.31
CA ALA A 72 -0.02 1.69 20.63
C ALA A 72 0.13 0.77 19.40
N PHE A 73 -0.32 1.23 18.23
CA PHE A 73 -0.13 0.49 16.97
C PHE A 73 1.35 0.50 16.56
N ASN A 74 2.01 1.66 16.63
CA ASN A 74 3.42 1.80 16.29
C ASN A 74 4.31 0.95 17.20
N GLN A 75 4.11 1.03 18.53
CA GLN A 75 4.83 0.20 19.50
C GLN A 75 4.64 -1.30 19.25
N ARG A 76 3.41 -1.71 18.92
CA ARG A 76 3.14 -3.11 18.58
C ARG A 76 3.92 -3.53 17.35
N LEU A 77 3.94 -2.72 16.28
CA LEU A 77 4.75 -3.00 15.09
C LEU A 77 6.25 -3.07 15.42
N ASP A 78 6.78 -2.11 16.19
CA ASP A 78 8.21 -2.08 16.54
C ASP A 78 8.64 -3.31 17.35
N SER A 79 7.72 -3.89 18.14
CA SER A 79 7.99 -5.12 18.90
C SER A 79 7.98 -6.41 18.07
N MET A 80 7.45 -6.37 16.84
CA MET A 80 7.36 -7.55 15.98
C MET A 80 8.71 -7.86 15.32
N LYS A 81 9.15 -9.12 15.45
CA LYS A 81 10.28 -9.63 14.67
C LYS A 81 9.83 -9.98 13.26
N LYS A 82 10.63 -9.57 12.27
CA LYS A 82 10.44 -9.87 10.84
C LYS A 82 11.43 -10.94 10.40
N ASP A 83 11.34 -12.11 11.00
CA ASP A 83 12.19 -13.21 10.60
C ASP A 83 11.74 -13.64 9.18
N GLY A 84 12.62 -13.46 8.19
CA GLY A 84 12.34 -13.84 6.81
C GLY A 84 12.03 -15.33 6.75
N THR A 85 10.79 -15.69 6.39
CA THR A 85 10.25 -17.04 6.56
C THR A 85 10.18 -17.83 5.26
N THR A 86 11.10 -17.62 4.32
CA THR A 86 11.12 -18.46 3.10
C THR A 86 12.54 -18.69 2.60
N MET A 87 13.02 -19.92 2.78
CA MET A 87 13.96 -20.53 1.83
C MET A 87 13.13 -21.25 0.78
N LYS A 88 13.35 -20.88 -0.48
CA LYS A 88 12.82 -21.59 -1.64
C LYS A 88 14.02 -22.08 -2.43
N VAL A 89 14.12 -23.40 -2.59
CA VAL A 89 15.11 -24.04 -3.49
C VAL A 89 14.63 -24.00 -4.93
#